data_AF-A0A3D5FMB5-F1
#
_entry.id   AF-A0A3D5FMB5-F1
#
_cell.length_a   1.000
_cell.length_b   1.000
_cell.length_c   1.000
_cell.angle_alpha   90.00
_cell.angle_beta   90.00
_cell.angle_gamma   90.00
#
_symmetry.space_group_name_H-M   'P 1'
#
loop_
_entity.id
_entity.type
_entity.pdbx_description
1 polymer ?
#
loop_
_entity_poly.entity_id
_entity_poly.type
_entity_poly.pdbx_seq_one_letter_code
_entity_poly.pdbx_strand_id
1 'polypeptide(L)'
;MSGSHSGLREVIEAIQATQRPVALAVTGGGSLALNWLLGHPGASRSITDAQIPYHEAALAEYLEQEGPHPTNPETARRMAQVA
;
A
#
# COMPACT_ATOMS: atom_id res chain seq x y z
N MET A 1 -11.09 -23.35 5.87
CA MET A 1 -9.90 -22.46 5.83
C MET A 1 -10.33 -21.03 6.19
N SER A 2 -10.60 -20.76 7.47
CA SER A 2 -11.12 -19.46 7.91
C SER A 2 -10.34 -19.00 9.13
N GLY A 3 -9.56 -17.94 8.96
CA GLY A 3 -8.69 -17.41 10.00
C GLY A 3 -7.52 -16.66 9.36
N SER A 4 -7.71 -15.37 9.10
CA SER A 4 -6.67 -14.31 8.96
C SER A 4 -7.18 -13.07 8.18
N HIS A 5 -8.41 -13.09 7.64
CA HIS A 5 -8.92 -11.99 6.79
C HIS A 5 -9.67 -10.89 7.56
N SER A 6 -10.00 -11.09 8.84
CA SER A 6 -10.78 -10.12 9.64
C SER A 6 -9.98 -8.85 9.95
N GLY A 7 -8.75 -9.01 10.46
CA GLY A 7 -7.95 -7.84 10.90
C GLY A 7 -7.55 -6.90 9.77
N LEU A 8 -7.20 -7.42 8.59
CA LEU A 8 -6.86 -6.56 7.45
C LEU A 8 -8.09 -5.86 6.88
N ARG A 9 -9.24 -6.54 6.85
CA ARG A 9 -10.50 -5.92 6.45
C ARG A 9 -10.89 -4.79 7.40
N GLU A 10 -10.77 -5.00 8.71
CA GLU A 10 -11.02 -3.96 9.72
C GLU A 10 -10.11 -2.74 9.53
N VAL A 11 -8.82 -2.94 9.20
CA VAL A 11 -7.89 -1.85 8.89
C VAL A 11 -8.32 -1.10 7.62
N ILE A 12 -8.73 -1.82 6.57
CA ILE A 12 -9.20 -1.22 5.30
C ILE A 12 -10.46 -0.39 5.52
N GLU A 13 -11.41 -0.91 6.29
CA GLU A 13 -12.64 -0.20 6.65
C GLU A 13 -12.32 1.02 7.52
N ALA A 14 -11.39 0.92 8.46
CA ALA A 14 -10.94 2.04 9.28
C ALA A 14 -10.28 3.15 8.44
N ILE A 15 -9.39 2.80 7.49
CA ILE A 15 -8.75 3.77 6.58
C ILE A 15 -9.82 4.54 5.78
N GLN A 16 -10.79 3.83 5.20
CA GLN A 16 -11.84 4.48 4.41
C GLN A 16 -12.84 5.28 5.25
N ALA A 17 -13.10 4.85 6.49
CA ALA A 17 -13.94 5.60 7.42
C ALA A 17 -13.35 6.98 7.78
N THR A 18 -12.03 7.17 7.65
CA THR A 18 -11.41 8.48 7.93
C THR A 18 -11.88 9.59 6.98
N GLN A 19 -12.34 9.22 5.76
CA GLN A 19 -12.68 10.16 4.68
C GLN A 19 -11.55 11.17 4.37
N ARG A 20 -10.30 10.80 4.68
CA ARG A 20 -9.11 11.61 4.34
C ARG A 20 -8.53 11.14 3.01
N PRO A 21 -7.98 12.06 2.20
CA PRO A 21 -7.15 11.69 1.06
C PRO A 21 -5.94 10.85 1.50
N VAL A 22 -5.69 9.72 0.84
CA VAL A 22 -4.60 8.79 1.11
C VAL A 22 -4.00 8.33 -0.22
N ALA A 23 -2.69 8.48 -0.36
CA ALA A 23 -1.89 7.82 -1.38
C ALA A 23 -1.28 6.53 -0.81
N LEU A 24 -1.11 5.52 -1.66
CA LEU A 24 -0.61 4.21 -1.27
C LEU A 24 0.60 3.82 -2.11
N ALA A 25 1.62 3.26 -1.48
CA ALA A 25 2.72 2.59 -2.16
C ALA A 25 2.89 1.18 -1.60
N VAL A 26 2.84 0.17 -2.46
CA VAL A 26 2.95 -1.24 -2.08
C VAL A 26 3.91 -1.98 -3.00
N THR A 27 4.56 -3.03 -2.50
CA THR A 27 5.42 -3.90 -3.30
C THR A 27 5.32 -5.35 -2.81
N GLY A 28 5.82 -6.29 -3.61
CA GLY A 28 5.81 -7.72 -3.30
C GLY A 28 4.42 -8.25 -2.91
N GLY A 29 4.35 -8.98 -1.78
CA GLY A 29 3.10 -9.56 -1.28
C GLY A 29 2.05 -8.54 -0.81
N GLY A 30 2.43 -7.28 -0.58
CA GLY A 30 1.51 -6.22 -0.16
C GLY A 30 0.54 -5.79 -1.27
N SER A 31 0.87 -6.03 -2.54
CA SER A 31 0.05 -5.63 -3.70
C SER A 31 -1.35 -6.24 -3.69
N LEU A 32 -1.55 -7.40 -3.05
CA LEU A 32 -2.86 -8.02 -2.91
C LEU A 32 -3.83 -7.17 -2.07
N ALA A 33 -3.33 -6.36 -1.14
CA ALA A 33 -4.16 -5.50 -0.31
C ALA A 33 -4.86 -4.39 -1.12
N LEU A 34 -4.28 -3.96 -2.26
CA LEU A 34 -4.90 -2.95 -3.12
C LEU A 34 -6.23 -3.41 -3.69
N ASN A 35 -6.37 -4.69 -4.05
CA ASN A 35 -7.63 -5.21 -4.58
C ASN A 35 -8.77 -5.06 -3.55
N TRP A 36 -8.47 -5.26 -2.26
CA TRP A 36 -9.44 -5.09 -1.18
C TRP A 36 -9.72 -3.62 -0.88
N LEU A 37 -8.70 -2.76 -0.93
CA LEU A 37 -8.85 -1.31 -0.73
C LEU A 37 -9.67 -0.66 -1.85
N LEU A 38 -9.31 -0.92 -3.10
CA LEU A 38 -9.96 -0.32 -4.28
C LEU A 38 -11.32 -0.95 -4.59
N GLY A 39 -11.53 -2.22 -4.21
CA GLY A 39 -12.80 -2.92 -4.39
C GLY A 39 -13.90 -2.49 -3.41
N HIS A 40 -13.57 -1.71 -2.37
CA HIS A 40 -14.57 -1.26 -1.41
C HIS A 40 -15.38 -0.06 -1.95
N PRO A 41 -16.72 -0.05 -1.80
CA PRO A 41 -17.55 1.06 -2.25
C PRO A 41 -17.12 2.39 -1.62
N GLY A 42 -16.84 3.39 -2.46
CA GLY A 42 -16.42 4.72 -1.99
C GLY A 42 -14.91 4.90 -1.82
N ALA A 43 -14.10 3.89 -2.18
CA ALA A 43 -12.63 3.99 -2.19
C ALA A 43 -12.11 5.28 -2.85
N SER A 44 -12.68 5.67 -4.00
CA SER A 44 -12.31 6.89 -4.74
C SER A 44 -12.52 8.21 -3.98
N ARG A 45 -13.27 8.21 -2.87
CA ARG A 45 -13.43 9.39 -2.01
C ARG A 45 -12.23 9.64 -1.10
N SER A 46 -11.41 8.61 -0.89
CA SER A 46 -10.28 8.64 0.05
C SER A 46 -8.97 8.27 -0.63
N ILE A 47 -8.95 7.25 -1.49
CA ILE A 47 -7.73 6.83 -2.18
C ILE A 47 -7.50 7.73 -3.40
N THR A 48 -6.41 8.51 -3.37
CA THR A 48 -6.05 9.45 -4.44
C THR A 48 -5.11 8.84 -5.46
N ASP A 49 -4.19 7.99 -5.03
CA ASP A 49 -3.24 7.29 -5.89
C ASP A 49 -2.81 5.96 -5.25
N ALA A 50 -2.39 5.00 -6.09
CA ALA A 50 -1.86 3.72 -5.67
C ALA A 50 -0.72 3.27 -6.60
N GLN A 51 0.51 3.23 -6.07
CA GLN A 51 1.71 2.86 -6.80
C GLN A 51 2.20 1.46 -6.42
N ILE A 52 2.67 0.72 -7.43
CA ILE A 52 3.21 -0.64 -7.26
C ILE A 52 4.62 -0.75 -7.87
N PRO A 53 5.66 -0.21 -7.21
CA PRO A 53 7.05 -0.46 -7.60
C PRO A 53 7.45 -1.92 -7.29
N TYR A 54 7.02 -2.85 -8.15
CA TYR A 54 7.12 -4.29 -7.89
C TYR A 54 8.52 -4.87 -8.14
N HIS A 55 9.18 -4.43 -9.20
CA HIS A 55 10.52 -4.89 -9.56
C HIS A 55 11.58 -4.10 -8.78
N GLU A 56 12.72 -4.72 -8.47
CA GLU A 56 13.80 -4.05 -7.71
C GLU A 56 14.23 -2.72 -8.34
N ALA A 57 14.42 -2.70 -9.66
CA ALA A 57 14.73 -1.47 -10.39
C ALA A 57 13.63 -0.40 -10.28
N ALA A 58 12.35 -0.80 -10.31
CA ALA A 58 11.23 0.12 -10.16
C ALA A 58 11.13 0.67 -8.72
N LEU A 59 11.49 -0.13 -7.72
CA LEU A 59 11.57 0.30 -6.33
C LEU A 59 12.76 1.25 -6.09
N ALA A 60 13.91 0.99 -6.73
CA ALA A 60 15.04 1.90 -6.69
C ALA A 60 14.72 3.24 -7.37
N GLU A 61 14.05 3.22 -8.53
CA GLU A 61 13.58 4.42 -9.22
C GLU A 61 12.55 5.18 -8.37
N TYR A 62 11.54 4.48 -7.84
CA TYR A 62 10.52 5.08 -6.99
C TYR A 62 11.10 5.74 -5.73
N LEU A 63 12.12 5.14 -5.12
CA LEU A 63 12.78 5.69 -3.93
C LEU A 63 13.93 6.66 -4.24
N GLU A 64 14.24 6.88 -5.52
CA GLU A 64 15.41 7.64 -5.99
C GLU A 64 16.72 7.20 -5.29
N GLN A 65 16.84 5.90 -5.00
CA GLN A 65 17.93 5.33 -4.24
C GLN A 65 18.31 3.94 -4.74
N GLU A 66 19.61 3.70 -4.93
CA GLU A 66 20.12 2.38 -5.31
C GLU A 66 19.76 1.30 -4.29
N GLY A 67 19.42 0.12 -4.80
CA GLY A 67 19.05 -1.05 -4.01
C GLY A 67 20.26 -1.82 -3.45
N PRO A 68 20.02 -2.98 -2.82
CA PRO A 68 18.71 -3.62 -2.63
C PRO A 68 17.92 -3.00 -1.48
N HIS A 69 16.59 -2.98 -1.62
CA HIS A 69 15.66 -2.50 -0.59
C HIS A 69 14.96 -3.69 0.09
N PRO A 70 15.40 -4.12 1.29
CA PRO A 70 14.83 -5.29 1.95
C PRO A 70 13.41 -5.01 2.49
N THR A 71 12.63 -6.08 2.69
CA THR A 71 11.31 -6.00 3.32
C THR A 71 11.43 -5.73 4.82
N ASN A 72 11.60 -4.46 5.18
CA ASN A 72 11.69 -4.02 6.57
C ASN A 72 10.87 -2.73 6.79
N PRO A 73 10.66 -2.32 8.06
CA PRO A 73 9.90 -1.12 8.37
C PRO A 73 10.53 0.19 7.87
N GLU A 74 11.84 0.22 7.61
CA GLU A 74 12.51 1.40 7.09
C GLU A 74 12.17 1.64 5.62
N THR A 75 12.29 0.62 4.76
CA THR A 75 11.87 0.65 3.36
C THR A 75 10.40 1.08 3.24
N ALA A 76 9.51 0.50 4.06
CA ALA A 76 8.09 0.84 4.06
C ALA A 76 7.83 2.33 4.41
N ARG A 77 8.59 2.90 5.35
CA ARG A 77 8.47 4.32 5.69
C ARG A 77 8.95 5.23 4.57
N ARG A 78 10.07 4.88 3.91
CA ARG A 78 10.56 5.64 2.75
C ARG A 78 9.53 5.61 1.62
N MET A 79 8.93 4.45 1.33
CA MET A 79 7.85 4.36 0.35
C MET A 79 6.66 5.25 0.71
N ALA A 80 6.26 5.29 1.99
CA ALA A 80 5.17 6.14 2.45
C ALA A 80 5.50 7.66 2.46
N GLN A 81 6.78 8.04 2.40
CA GLN A 81 7.19 9.44 2.29
C GLN A 81 7.21 9.94 0.85
N VAL A 82 7.42 9.03 -0.11
CA VAL A 82 7.37 9.34 -1.55
C VAL A 82 5.92 9.40 -2.05
N ALA A 83 5.04 8.54 -1.51
CA ALA A 83 3.61 8.48 -1.86
C ALA A 83 2.84 9.73 -1.45
#